data_AF-A0AAW0KQ70-F1
#
_entry.id   AF-A0AAW0KQ70-F1
#
_cell.length_a   1.000
_cell.length_b   1.000
_cell.length_c   1.000
_cell.angle_alpha   90.00
_cell.angle_beta   90.00
_cell.angle_gamma   90.00
#
_symmetry.space_group_name_H-M   'P 1'
#
loop_
_entity.id
_entity.type
_entity.pdbx_description
1 polymer ?
#
loop_
_entity_poly.entity_id
_entity_poly.type
_entity_poly.pdbx_seq_one_letter_code
_entity_poly.pdbx_strand_id
1 'polypeptide(L)'
;MSWSCPKSGTESASNVSLASSPFVFSKLRNIFVAMGCGNVAYLLSSDVSNSSLISIYGLIGGCMSVCEKGTIQSNGSSCNGINCCKTTIPSDLDVFTTIIRSMRGASFERTEDCKYAFLVDQKWFEENLTSHFEVQQMSHVPVVLNWEINANLSSLIMGSKSSRSTCQFANRSSSLGNMSSTFTCSCDSGFEGNPYLVDGCQGISTGITGLLFLFIGGWWSYKVVKKRKNISARRSSSNEMVEVAVEKNIKLFNSKDLEKATDNFNVNRILVKEDKALFIKMGKLLQLKSPR
;
A
#
# COMPACT_ATOMS: atom_id res chain seq x y z
N MET A 1 10.43 17.97 -0.86
CA MET A 1 10.59 18.24 0.59
C MET A 1 11.37 19.55 0.71
N SER A 2 10.96 20.46 1.60
CA SER A 2 11.75 21.66 1.94
C SER A 2 12.57 21.40 3.20
N TRP A 3 13.78 21.93 3.30
CA TRP A 3 14.61 21.80 4.49
C TRP A 3 15.43 23.07 4.77
N SER A 4 15.60 23.40 6.05
CA SER A 4 16.42 24.51 6.53
C SER A 4 17.34 24.02 7.64
N CYS A 5 18.66 24.12 7.42
CA CYS A 5 19.68 23.81 8.40
C CYS A 5 20.26 25.12 8.98
N PRO A 6 20.69 25.15 10.25
CA PRO A 6 21.14 26.36 10.90
C PRO A 6 22.42 26.94 10.25
N LYS A 7 22.23 27.95 9.40
CA LYS A 7 23.06 29.17 9.36
C LYS A 7 22.10 30.35 9.53
N SER A 8 22.01 30.85 10.76
CA SER A 8 21.18 31.99 11.22
C SER A 8 20.28 32.67 10.17
N GLY A 9 18.98 32.35 10.19
CA GLY A 9 17.95 33.13 9.49
C GLY A 9 17.57 32.67 8.07
N THR A 10 18.06 31.52 7.61
CA THR A 10 17.74 30.99 6.29
C THR A 10 16.33 30.39 6.22
N GLU A 11 15.43 31.13 5.58
CA GLU A 11 14.17 30.60 5.04
C GLU A 11 14.48 29.64 3.88
N SER A 12 13.78 28.51 3.84
CA SER A 12 13.89 27.55 2.73
C SER A 12 12.53 27.30 2.13
N ALA A 13 12.45 27.39 0.80
CA ALA A 13 11.25 27.20 0.03
C ALA A 13 11.44 26.05 -0.97
N SER A 14 10.42 25.20 -1.11
CA SER A 14 10.36 24.14 -2.13
C SER A 14 9.00 24.17 -2.80
N ASN A 15 8.98 24.25 -4.13
CA ASN A 15 7.77 24.23 -4.93
C ASN A 15 7.55 22.85 -5.56
N VAL A 16 6.29 22.41 -5.58
CA VAL A 16 5.85 21.21 -6.30
C VAL A 16 4.60 21.59 -7.12
N SER A 17 4.61 21.28 -8.42
CA SER A 17 3.53 21.61 -9.33
C SER A 17 3.06 20.39 -10.12
N LEU A 18 1.76 20.11 -10.04
CA LEU A 18 1.03 19.13 -10.84
C LEU A 18 0.04 19.78 -11.82
N ALA A 19 0.07 21.12 -11.97
CA ALA A 19 -0.91 21.90 -12.74
C ALA A 19 -1.10 21.42 -14.20
N SER A 20 -0.05 20.88 -14.80
CA SER A 20 -0.09 20.37 -16.18
C SER A 20 -0.48 18.88 -16.29
N SER A 21 -0.84 18.25 -15.18
CA SER A 21 -1.15 16.82 -15.08
C SER A 21 -2.61 16.59 -14.66
N PRO A 22 -3.19 15.41 -14.90
CA PRO A 22 -4.55 15.07 -14.45
C PRO A 22 -4.61 14.69 -12.97
N PHE A 23 -3.59 15.04 -12.18
CA PHE A 23 -3.46 14.61 -10.78
C PHE A 23 -3.63 15.77 -9.81
N VAL A 24 -4.20 15.46 -8.65
CA VAL A 24 -4.27 16.36 -7.48
C VAL A 24 -3.82 15.63 -6.23
N PHE A 25 -3.37 16.39 -5.24
CA PHE A 25 -3.06 15.82 -3.94
C PHE A 25 -4.33 15.40 -3.22
N SER A 26 -4.39 14.15 -2.81
CA SER A 26 -5.55 13.60 -2.10
C SER A 26 -5.67 14.21 -0.70
N LYS A 27 -6.67 15.07 -0.49
CA LYS A 27 -6.94 15.72 0.80
C LYS A 27 -7.12 14.75 1.97
N LEU A 28 -7.76 13.61 1.71
CA LEU A 28 -8.09 12.62 2.74
C LEU A 28 -6.95 11.67 3.06
N ARG A 29 -5.93 11.62 2.20
CA ARG A 29 -4.84 10.65 2.30
C ARG A 29 -3.51 11.31 2.61
N ASN A 30 -3.35 12.59 2.32
CA ASN A 30 -2.12 13.32 2.62
C ASN A 30 -2.27 14.28 3.78
N ILE A 31 -1.18 14.45 4.52
CA ILE A 31 -1.01 15.45 5.57
C ILE A 31 0.27 16.25 5.34
N PHE A 32 0.23 17.52 5.69
CA PHE A 32 1.42 18.37 5.70
C PHE A 32 2.09 18.27 7.06
N VAL A 33 3.40 18.01 7.07
CA VAL A 33 4.17 17.76 8.28
C VAL A 33 5.41 18.64 8.29
N ALA A 34 5.75 19.18 9.46
CA ALA A 34 7.02 19.83 9.72
C ALA A 34 7.74 19.18 10.90
N MET A 35 9.03 18.92 10.72
CA MET A 35 9.92 18.20 11.63
C MET A 35 11.04 19.10 12.12
N GLY A 36 11.43 18.88 13.37
CA GLY A 36 12.52 19.57 14.03
C GLY A 36 12.04 20.48 15.16
N CYS A 37 12.99 20.92 15.97
CA CYS A 37 12.75 21.77 17.13
C CYS A 37 12.54 23.23 16.71
N GLY A 38 11.51 23.91 17.24
CA GLY A 38 11.38 25.35 17.09
C GLY A 38 11.27 25.82 15.64
N ASN A 39 10.29 25.30 14.91
CA ASN A 39 10.06 25.67 13.52
C ASN A 39 8.63 26.19 13.31
N VAL A 40 8.47 26.94 12.22
CA VAL A 40 7.18 27.26 11.64
C VAL A 40 7.24 26.93 10.16
N ALA A 41 6.25 26.20 9.68
CA ALA A 41 6.14 25.79 8.29
C ALA A 41 4.82 26.28 7.70
N TYR A 42 4.90 26.81 6.48
CA TYR A 42 3.77 27.35 5.73
C TYR A 42 3.59 26.57 4.44
N LEU A 43 2.32 26.39 4.07
CA LEU A 43 1.88 25.83 2.81
C LEU A 43 1.19 26.94 2.00
N LEU A 44 1.69 27.19 0.80
CA LEU A 44 1.16 28.20 -0.11
C LEU A 44 0.60 27.54 -1.36
N SER A 45 -0.49 28.10 -1.90
CA SER A 45 -1.20 27.57 -3.07
C SER A 45 -0.54 27.91 -4.42
N SER A 46 0.42 28.84 -4.44
CA SER A 46 1.02 29.38 -5.66
C SER A 46 2.54 29.32 -5.63
N ASP A 47 3.14 29.43 -6.83
CA ASP A 47 4.58 29.59 -6.98
C ASP A 47 5.02 30.98 -6.49
N VAL A 48 6.06 31.03 -5.66
CA VAL A 48 6.64 32.27 -5.12
C VAL A 48 7.91 32.57 -5.91
N SER A 49 7.77 32.77 -7.22
CA SER A 49 8.94 32.99 -8.08
C SER A 49 9.46 34.43 -8.04
N ASN A 50 8.82 35.40 -7.36
CA ASN A 50 9.31 36.79 -7.39
C ASN A 50 8.86 37.76 -6.26
N SER A 51 8.47 37.29 -5.07
CA SER A 51 8.11 38.20 -3.97
C SER A 51 8.75 37.78 -2.65
N SER A 52 9.72 38.57 -2.18
CA SER A 52 10.31 38.51 -0.84
C SER A 52 9.32 38.79 0.30
N LEU A 53 8.08 39.14 -0.05
CA LEU A 53 6.95 39.20 0.85
C LEU A 53 6.07 37.98 0.56
N ILE A 54 5.90 37.11 1.55
CA ILE A 54 4.79 36.16 1.63
C ILE A 54 3.53 36.99 1.43
N SER A 55 3.03 37.09 0.21
CA SER A 55 1.75 37.70 -0.07
C SER A 55 0.74 36.81 0.62
N ILE A 56 0.18 37.31 1.72
CA ILE A 56 -0.78 36.63 2.62
C ILE A 56 -1.91 35.95 1.83
N TYR A 57 -2.20 36.43 0.61
CA TYR A 57 -3.12 35.85 -0.36
C TYR A 57 -2.83 34.41 -0.81
N GLY A 58 -1.61 33.89 -0.62
CA GLY A 58 -1.24 32.54 -1.03
C GLY A 58 -1.27 31.49 0.07
N LEU A 59 -1.42 31.89 1.35
CA LEU A 59 -1.26 30.99 2.49
C LEU A 59 -2.53 30.16 2.72
N ILE A 60 -2.42 28.85 2.54
CA ILE A 60 -3.54 27.91 2.61
C ILE A 60 -3.44 26.95 3.79
N GLY A 61 -2.29 26.94 4.48
CA GLY A 61 -2.07 26.13 5.65
C GLY A 61 -0.72 26.38 6.29
N GLY A 62 -0.52 25.81 7.46
CA GLY A 62 0.74 25.86 8.16
C GLY A 62 0.65 25.22 9.55
N CYS A 63 1.80 24.99 10.16
CA CYS A 63 1.89 24.54 11.54
C CYS A 63 3.22 24.99 12.15
N MET A 64 3.31 24.96 13.47
CA MET A 64 4.54 25.25 14.21
C MET A 64 4.83 24.17 15.25
N SER A 65 6.10 24.03 15.61
CA SER A 65 6.55 23.13 16.67
C SER A 65 7.40 23.85 17.71
N VAL A 66 7.30 23.39 18.95
CA VAL A 66 8.11 23.80 20.10
C VAL A 66 9.16 22.73 20.41
N CYS A 67 10.17 23.10 21.17
CA CYS A 67 11.19 22.17 21.65
C CYS A 67 10.71 21.40 22.88
N GLU A 68 10.97 20.09 22.91
CA GLU A 68 10.74 19.28 24.11
C GLU A 68 11.65 19.76 25.25
N LYS A 69 11.05 19.97 26.43
CA LYS A 69 11.73 20.33 27.68
C LYS A 69 11.69 19.13 28.62
N GLY A 70 12.76 18.89 29.38
CA GLY A 70 13.00 17.66 30.15
C GLY A 70 11.95 17.25 31.21
N THR A 71 10.88 18.04 31.42
CA THR A 71 9.74 17.66 32.26
C THR A 71 8.61 16.95 31.47
N ILE A 72 8.60 17.02 30.14
CA ILE A 72 7.60 16.43 29.27
C ILE A 72 8.30 15.37 28.43
N GLN A 73 7.97 14.11 28.66
CA GLN A 73 8.45 12.99 27.85
C GLN A 73 7.42 12.76 26.75
N SER A 74 7.66 13.33 25.57
CA SER A 74 6.83 13.02 24.41
C SER A 74 7.22 11.62 23.92
N ASN A 75 6.23 10.74 23.72
CA ASN A 75 6.49 9.53 22.97
C ASN A 75 6.99 9.98 21.59
N GLY A 76 8.20 9.59 21.20
CA GLY A 76 8.87 10.05 19.98
C GLY A 76 8.10 9.80 18.68
N SER A 77 7.01 9.02 18.75
CA SER A 77 6.04 8.70 17.69
C SER A 77 4.80 9.60 17.64
N SER A 78 4.55 10.47 18.62
CA SER A 78 3.39 11.39 18.62
C SER A 78 3.71 12.81 18.10
N CYS A 79 3.18 13.19 16.92
CA CYS A 79 3.40 14.51 16.30
C CYS A 79 2.33 15.52 16.73
N ASN A 80 2.50 16.09 17.93
CA ASN A 80 1.48 16.92 18.59
C ASN A 80 1.91 18.39 18.82
N GLY A 81 2.89 18.89 18.07
CA GLY A 81 3.43 20.24 18.21
C GLY A 81 4.74 20.31 19.00
N ILE A 82 5.25 19.21 19.54
CA ILE A 82 6.57 19.12 20.18
C ILE A 82 7.52 18.40 19.22
N ASN A 83 8.60 19.06 18.79
CA ASN A 83 9.58 18.61 17.78
C ASN A 83 9.00 18.23 16.39
N CYS A 84 7.68 18.20 16.24
CA CYS A 84 6.95 17.90 15.03
C CYS A 84 5.60 18.61 15.07
N CYS A 85 5.08 19.02 13.93
CA CYS A 85 3.69 19.44 13.77
C CYS A 85 3.09 18.91 12.47
N LYS A 86 1.77 18.70 12.45
CA LYS A 86 1.04 18.28 11.25
C LYS A 86 -0.24 19.06 11.08
N THR A 87 -0.69 19.22 9.84
CA THR A 87 -1.98 19.82 9.48
C THR A 87 -2.53 19.19 8.21
N THR A 88 -3.83 19.36 7.97
CA THR A 88 -4.50 18.90 6.75
C THR A 88 -4.28 19.87 5.59
N ILE A 89 -4.44 19.39 4.37
CA ILE A 89 -4.43 20.23 3.16
C ILE A 89 -5.84 20.63 2.72
N PRO A 90 -5.99 21.74 1.97
CA PRO A 90 -7.26 22.07 1.31
C PRO A 90 -7.60 21.05 0.21
N SER A 91 -8.85 21.11 -0.27
CA SER A 91 -9.27 20.37 -1.47
C SER A 91 -8.63 21.00 -2.72
N ASP A 92 -8.60 20.24 -3.82
CA ASP A 92 -8.19 20.70 -5.16
C ASP A 92 -6.76 21.25 -5.25
N LEU A 93 -5.91 20.86 -4.30
CA LEU A 93 -4.50 21.24 -4.28
C LEU A 93 -3.73 20.48 -5.37
N ASP A 94 -3.15 21.23 -6.30
CA ASP A 94 -2.33 20.72 -7.40
C ASP A 94 -0.95 21.38 -7.48
N VAL A 95 -0.84 22.61 -6.99
CA VAL A 95 0.42 23.32 -6.81
C VAL A 95 0.54 23.73 -5.36
N PHE A 96 1.72 23.50 -4.79
CA PHE A 96 2.04 24.07 -3.50
C PHE A 96 3.51 24.47 -3.38
N THR A 97 3.73 25.51 -2.58
CA THR A 97 5.05 25.89 -2.10
C THR A 97 5.12 25.66 -0.61
N THR A 98 6.14 24.94 -0.16
CA THR A 98 6.42 24.72 1.25
C THR A 98 7.53 25.65 1.69
N ILE A 99 7.26 26.46 2.72
CA ILE A 99 8.25 27.34 3.36
C ILE A 99 8.48 26.86 4.77
N ILE A 100 9.74 26.73 5.20
CA ILE A 100 10.08 26.45 6.59
C ILE A 100 11.05 27.49 7.14
N ARG A 101 10.76 27.95 8.36
CA ARG A 101 11.55 28.94 9.09
C ARG A 101 11.87 28.48 10.51
N SER A 102 13.04 28.87 10.97
CA SER A 102 13.45 28.70 12.36
C SER A 102 12.87 29.80 13.24
N MET A 103 12.24 29.41 14.35
CA MET A 103 11.83 30.33 15.41
C MET A 103 13.04 30.70 16.27
N ARG A 104 13.05 31.93 16.82
CA ARG A 104 14.12 32.44 17.70
C ARG A 104 13.66 32.44 19.17
N GLY A 105 14.58 32.28 20.11
CA GLY A 105 14.33 32.41 21.55
C GLY A 105 14.60 31.13 22.36
N ALA A 106 14.83 31.28 23.66
CA ALA A 106 15.32 30.23 24.56
C ALA A 106 14.44 28.95 24.63
N SER A 107 13.15 29.05 24.32
CA SER A 107 12.23 27.89 24.25
C SER A 107 12.21 27.18 22.90
N PHE A 108 12.95 27.67 21.91
CA PHE A 108 12.91 27.23 20.50
C PHE A 108 14.30 26.91 19.93
N GLU A 109 15.35 27.09 20.72
CA GLU A 109 16.74 26.89 20.30
C GLU A 109 17.27 25.52 20.80
N ARG A 110 17.32 24.55 19.89
CA ARG A 110 18.39 23.55 19.87
C ARG A 110 19.26 23.91 18.67
N THR A 111 20.46 24.39 18.97
CA THR A 111 21.45 24.72 17.95
C THR A 111 21.93 23.41 17.35
N GLU A 112 21.79 23.26 16.02
CA GLU A 112 22.43 22.28 15.12
C GLU A 112 21.50 21.32 14.33
N ASP A 113 20.22 21.17 14.69
CA ASP A 113 19.34 20.26 13.94
C ASP A 113 18.70 20.90 12.70
N CYS A 114 18.78 20.20 11.56
CA CYS A 114 18.04 20.56 10.34
C CYS A 114 16.54 20.34 10.51
N LYS A 115 15.76 21.25 9.93
CA LYS A 115 14.30 21.28 9.98
C LYS A 115 13.75 20.93 8.61
N TYR A 116 12.66 20.17 8.55
CA TYR A 116 12.10 19.65 7.31
C TYR A 116 10.60 19.94 7.25
N ALA A 117 10.08 20.25 6.08
CA ALA A 117 8.65 20.34 5.85
C ALA A 117 8.27 19.67 4.53
N PHE A 118 7.19 18.91 4.53
CA PHE A 118 6.79 18.10 3.40
C PHE A 118 5.33 17.66 3.49
N LEU A 119 4.79 17.27 2.34
CA LEU A 119 3.51 16.58 2.21
C LEU A 119 3.75 15.07 2.16
N VAL A 120 2.96 14.26 2.86
CA VAL A 120 3.15 12.81 2.95
C VAL A 120 1.82 12.06 3.09
N ASP A 121 1.76 10.81 2.61
CA ASP A 121 0.66 9.88 2.91
C ASP A 121 0.55 9.64 4.41
N GLN A 122 -0.63 9.91 4.96
CA GLN A 122 -0.89 9.83 6.40
C GLN A 122 -0.68 8.41 6.93
N LYS A 123 -1.17 7.40 6.19
CA LYS A 123 -1.06 6.02 6.62
C LYS A 123 0.39 5.57 6.66
N TRP A 124 1.13 5.83 5.59
CA TRP A 124 2.57 5.56 5.54
C TRP A 124 3.33 6.29 6.67
N PHE A 125 2.98 7.55 6.96
CA PHE A 125 3.61 8.35 8.00
C PHE A 125 3.40 7.76 9.41
N GLU A 126 2.19 7.28 9.69
CA GLU A 126 1.83 6.71 11.01
C GLU A 126 2.37 5.28 11.20
N GLU A 127 2.50 4.50 10.12
CA GLU A 127 2.93 3.09 10.19
C GLU A 127 4.45 2.89 10.10
N ASN A 128 5.17 3.73 9.33
CA ASN A 128 6.59 3.50 9.05
C ASN A 128 7.57 4.31 9.90
N LEU A 129 7.11 5.30 10.66
CA LEU A 129 7.99 6.16 11.44
C LEU A 129 7.83 5.85 12.93
N THR A 130 8.82 5.13 13.48
CA THR A 130 8.95 4.93 14.93
C THR A 130 9.38 6.20 15.65
N SER A 131 10.22 7.00 14.98
CA SER A 131 10.64 8.33 15.40
C SER A 131 10.52 9.31 14.25
N HIS A 132 9.94 10.47 14.51
CA HIS A 132 9.80 11.55 13.55
C HIS A 132 11.13 12.06 12.95
N PHE A 133 12.25 11.79 13.62
CA PHE A 133 13.58 12.19 13.16
C PHE A 133 14.14 11.29 12.05
N GLU A 134 13.58 10.11 11.81
CA GLU A 134 14.04 9.18 10.76
C GLU A 134 13.90 9.75 9.34
N VAL A 135 12.94 10.67 9.16
CA VAL A 135 12.71 11.33 7.86
C VAL A 135 13.93 12.15 7.40
N GLN A 136 14.81 12.55 8.32
CA GLN A 136 16.06 13.27 7.99
C GLN A 136 17.00 12.44 7.11
N GLN A 137 16.90 11.11 7.15
CA GLN A 137 17.74 10.20 6.37
C GLN A 137 17.13 9.83 5.01
N MET A 138 15.91 10.31 4.73
CA MET A 138 15.16 9.96 3.53
C MET A 138 15.34 11.03 2.45
N SER A 139 15.51 10.59 1.20
CA SER A 139 15.59 11.51 0.05
C SER A 139 14.22 11.95 -0.47
N HIS A 140 13.18 11.15 -0.23
CA HIS A 140 11.82 11.39 -0.65
C HIS A 140 10.82 10.74 0.30
N VAL A 141 9.59 11.26 0.31
CA VAL A 141 8.45 10.72 1.05
C VAL A 141 7.29 10.48 0.09
N PRO A 142 6.47 9.44 0.31
CA PRO A 142 5.37 9.11 -0.58
C PRO A 142 4.18 10.07 -0.40
N VAL A 143 3.48 10.33 -1.49
CA VAL A 143 2.23 11.10 -1.51
C VAL A 143 1.18 10.34 -2.32
N VAL A 144 -0.09 10.46 -1.93
CA VAL A 144 -1.22 9.86 -2.65
C VAL A 144 -1.87 10.90 -3.55
N LEU A 145 -2.03 10.57 -4.82
CA LEU A 145 -2.67 11.44 -5.79
C LEU A 145 -4.06 10.91 -6.14
N ASN A 146 -5.04 11.81 -6.25
CA ASN A 146 -6.28 11.49 -6.94
C ASN A 146 -6.09 11.80 -8.42
N TRP A 147 -6.68 10.97 -9.27
CA TRP A 147 -6.78 11.22 -10.69
C TRP A 147 -8.13 11.87 -10.99
N GLU A 148 -8.08 13.05 -11.60
CA GLU A 148 -9.25 13.78 -12.10
C GLU A 148 -9.16 13.94 -13.62
N ILE A 149 -10.15 13.43 -14.34
CA ILE A 149 -10.20 13.53 -15.81
C ILE A 149 -10.96 14.81 -16.17
N ASN A 150 -10.47 15.54 -17.18
CA ASN A 150 -11.16 16.71 -17.72
C ASN A 150 -12.54 16.31 -18.28
N ALA A 151 -13.60 16.99 -17.84
CA ALA A 151 -14.99 16.74 -18.24
C ALA A 151 -15.22 16.86 -19.74
N ASN A 152 -14.40 17.58 -20.50
CA ASN A 152 -14.51 17.62 -21.96
C ASN A 152 -14.21 16.26 -22.62
N LEU A 153 -13.44 15.38 -21.96
CA LEU A 153 -13.15 14.02 -22.41
C LEU A 153 -14.26 13.02 -22.03
N SER A 154 -15.27 13.47 -21.27
CA SER A 154 -16.33 12.61 -20.76
C SER A 154 -17.11 11.90 -21.87
N SER A 155 -17.29 12.55 -23.02
CA SER A 155 -17.97 11.98 -24.19
C SER A 155 -17.22 10.81 -24.83
N LEU A 156 -15.89 10.74 -24.69
CA LEU A 156 -15.07 9.64 -25.19
C LEU A 156 -15.16 8.40 -24.29
N ILE A 157 -15.37 8.60 -22.99
CA ILE A 157 -15.41 7.54 -21.99
C ILE A 157 -16.84 7.03 -21.79
N MET A 158 -17.83 7.93 -21.76
CA MET A 158 -19.25 7.63 -21.65
C MET A 158 -19.92 7.45 -23.02
N GLY A 159 -19.14 7.02 -24.02
CA GLY A 159 -19.63 6.67 -25.34
C GLY A 159 -20.72 5.61 -25.25
N SER A 160 -21.97 6.07 -25.25
CA SER A 160 -23.23 5.31 -25.07
C SER A 160 -23.45 4.72 -23.67
N LYS A 161 -24.39 5.31 -22.92
CA LYS A 161 -25.13 4.75 -21.76
C LYS A 161 -24.52 3.49 -21.13
N SER A 162 -23.38 3.62 -20.45
CA SER A 162 -22.88 2.54 -19.58
C SER A 162 -23.84 2.43 -18.41
N SER A 163 -24.71 1.42 -18.41
CA SER A 163 -25.68 1.17 -17.32
C SER A 163 -25.06 0.56 -16.06
N ARG A 164 -23.73 0.57 -15.96
CA ARG A 164 -22.93 -0.16 -14.96
C ARG A 164 -21.92 0.74 -14.22
N SER A 165 -21.89 2.03 -14.55
CA SER A 165 -21.02 3.01 -13.91
C SER A 165 -21.70 4.37 -13.77
N THR A 166 -21.44 5.01 -12.64
CA THR A 166 -21.89 6.37 -12.35
C THR A 166 -20.69 7.31 -12.36
N CYS A 167 -20.81 8.43 -13.07
CA CYS A 167 -19.80 9.48 -13.10
C CYS A 167 -20.32 10.74 -12.41
N GLN A 168 -19.52 11.30 -11.51
CA GLN A 168 -19.78 12.53 -10.80
C GLN A 168 -18.91 13.63 -11.39
N PHE A 169 -19.52 14.76 -11.72
CA PHE A 169 -18.81 15.94 -12.21
C PHE A 169 -18.56 16.92 -11.07
N ALA A 170 -17.38 17.51 -11.06
CA ALA A 170 -16.98 18.54 -10.11
C ALA A 170 -16.42 19.74 -10.86
N ASN A 171 -16.69 20.94 -10.34
CA ASN A 171 -15.99 22.14 -10.81
C ASN A 171 -14.78 22.34 -9.92
N ARG A 172 -13.62 22.42 -10.55
CA ARG A 172 -12.34 22.66 -9.90
C ARG A 172 -11.97 24.11 -10.05
N SER A 173 -11.70 24.78 -8.94
CA SER A 173 -10.91 26.01 -8.94
C SER A 173 -9.46 25.61 -8.77
N SER A 174 -8.63 25.73 -9.81
CA SER A 174 -7.18 25.55 -9.61
C SER A 174 -6.65 26.68 -8.73
N SER A 175 -5.54 26.43 -8.04
CA SER A 175 -4.88 27.47 -7.25
C SER A 175 -4.29 28.62 -8.10
N LEU A 176 -4.18 28.39 -9.41
CA LEU A 176 -3.83 29.41 -10.41
C LEU A 176 -5.05 30.19 -10.93
N GLY A 177 -6.26 29.94 -10.41
CA GLY A 177 -7.48 30.66 -10.77
C GLY A 177 -8.17 30.18 -12.05
N ASN A 178 -7.74 29.06 -12.64
CA ASN A 178 -8.41 28.47 -13.79
C ASN A 178 -9.50 27.52 -13.31
N MET A 179 -10.74 27.77 -13.73
CA MET A 179 -11.85 26.87 -13.46
C MET A 179 -11.90 25.78 -14.53
N SER A 180 -11.74 24.51 -14.13
CA SER A 180 -11.91 23.36 -15.03
C SER A 180 -12.98 22.44 -14.47
N SER A 181 -13.81 21.86 -15.33
CA SER A 181 -14.72 20.81 -14.92
C SER A 181 -13.98 19.47 -15.00
N THR A 182 -14.01 18.70 -13.92
CA THR A 182 -13.47 17.35 -13.85
C THR A 182 -14.60 16.35 -13.62
N PHE A 183 -14.32 15.07 -13.85
CA PHE A 183 -15.25 14.01 -13.49
C PHE A 183 -14.52 12.78 -12.95
N THR A 184 -15.20 12.07 -12.07
CA THR A 184 -14.76 10.81 -11.47
C THR A 184 -15.86 9.78 -11.66
N CYS A 185 -15.51 8.59 -12.12
CA CYS A 185 -16.44 7.49 -12.30
C CYS A 185 -16.17 6.36 -11.30
N SER A 186 -17.24 5.69 -10.89
CA SER A 186 -17.20 4.46 -10.09
C SER A 186 -18.12 3.42 -10.72
N CYS A 187 -17.78 2.14 -10.60
CA CYS A 187 -18.71 1.07 -10.94
C CYS A 187 -19.89 1.07 -9.97
N ASP A 188 -21.08 0.77 -10.48
CA ASP A 188 -22.28 0.68 -9.67
C ASP A 188 -22.24 -0.57 -8.78
N SER A 189 -23.11 -0.61 -7.76
CA SER A 189 -23.17 -1.76 -6.84
C SER A 189 -23.40 -3.07 -7.60
N GLY A 190 -22.57 -4.09 -7.31
CA GLY A 190 -22.60 -5.39 -7.98
C GLY A 190 -21.72 -5.48 -9.25
N PHE A 191 -21.01 -4.40 -9.59
CA PHE A 191 -20.04 -4.36 -10.67
C PHE A 191 -18.64 -4.02 -10.15
N GLU A 192 -17.64 -4.69 -10.70
CA GLU A 192 -16.22 -4.45 -10.40
C GLU A 192 -15.43 -4.23 -11.69
N GLY A 193 -14.30 -3.52 -11.58
CA GLY A 193 -13.39 -3.25 -12.70
C GLY A 193 -13.08 -1.78 -12.85
N ASN A 194 -12.74 -1.35 -14.06
CA ASN A 194 -12.29 0.02 -14.33
C ASN A 194 -13.42 0.81 -15.03
N PRO A 195 -14.06 1.78 -14.35
CA PRO A 195 -15.18 2.54 -14.89
C PRO A 195 -14.82 3.50 -16.03
N TYR A 196 -13.53 3.69 -16.31
CA TYR A 196 -13.04 4.55 -17.39
C TYR A 196 -12.78 3.79 -18.70
N LEU A 197 -12.99 2.47 -18.72
CA LEU A 197 -12.91 1.65 -19.93
C LEU A 197 -14.33 1.31 -20.41
N VAL A 198 -14.51 1.22 -21.74
CA VAL A 198 -15.74 0.70 -22.33
C VAL A 198 -15.96 -0.73 -21.84
N ASP A 199 -17.16 -1.01 -21.30
CA ASP A 199 -17.48 -2.28 -20.62
C ASP A 199 -16.52 -2.67 -19.47
N GLY A 200 -15.79 -1.71 -18.91
CA GLY A 200 -14.78 -1.96 -17.88
C GLY A 200 -15.36 -2.35 -16.53
N CYS A 201 -16.61 -2.00 -16.25
CA CYS A 201 -17.36 -2.49 -15.09
C CYS A 201 -18.10 -3.78 -15.46
N GLN A 202 -17.61 -4.89 -14.92
CA GLN A 202 -18.14 -6.24 -15.16
C GLN A 202 -18.98 -6.68 -13.96
N GLY A 203 -20.14 -7.28 -14.24
CA GLY A 203 -21.02 -7.77 -13.19
C GLY A 203 -20.39 -8.96 -12.50
N ILE A 204 -20.47 -9.01 -11.17
CA ILE A 204 -20.08 -10.19 -10.40
C ILE A 204 -21.16 -11.26 -10.66
N SER A 205 -20.99 -12.08 -11.72
CA SER A 205 -21.88 -13.20 -12.03
C SER A 205 -21.71 -14.31 -10.98
N THR A 206 -22.30 -14.11 -9.81
CA THR A 206 -22.31 -15.08 -8.70
C THR A 206 -23.32 -16.21 -8.92
N GLY A 207 -24.27 -16.06 -9.84
CA GLY A 207 -25.39 -16.98 -10.00
C GLY A 207 -25.06 -18.30 -10.72
N ILE A 208 -24.31 -18.26 -11.83
CA ILE A 208 -24.18 -19.44 -12.71
C ILE A 208 -23.02 -20.34 -12.26
N THR A 209 -21.90 -19.74 -11.86
CA THR A 209 -20.71 -20.47 -11.42
C THR A 209 -20.95 -21.20 -10.09
N GLY A 210 -21.64 -20.56 -9.14
CA GLY A 210 -22.00 -21.18 -7.86
C GLY A 210 -22.93 -22.39 -8.00
N LEU A 211 -23.94 -22.29 -8.88
CA LEU A 211 -24.84 -23.41 -9.17
C LEU A 211 -24.10 -24.59 -9.82
N LEU A 212 -23.19 -24.33 -10.76
CA LEU A 212 -22.37 -25.38 -11.38
C LEU A 212 -21.48 -26.11 -10.35
N PHE A 213 -20.87 -25.39 -9.41
CA PHE A 213 -20.10 -26.02 -8.33
C PHE A 213 -20.97 -26.87 -7.39
N LEU A 214 -22.21 -26.44 -7.10
CA LEU A 214 -23.16 -27.24 -6.31
C LEU A 214 -23.59 -28.52 -7.04
N PHE A 215 -23.85 -28.46 -8.36
CA PHE A 215 -24.18 -29.64 -9.16
C PHE A 215 -23.01 -30.63 -9.24
N ILE A 216 -21.78 -30.14 -9.45
CA ILE A 216 -20.57 -30.99 -9.51
C ILE A 216 -20.29 -31.63 -8.14
N GLY A 217 -20.35 -30.85 -7.06
CA GLY A 217 -20.14 -31.33 -5.70
C GLY A 217 -21.21 -32.35 -5.25
N GLY A 218 -22.48 -32.06 -5.54
CA GLY A 218 -23.60 -32.96 -5.28
C GLY A 218 -23.49 -34.28 -6.04
N TRP A 219 -23.12 -34.23 -7.33
CA TRP A 219 -22.89 -35.42 -8.16
C TRP A 219 -21.75 -36.28 -7.62
N TRP A 220 -20.62 -35.68 -7.23
CA TRP A 220 -19.49 -36.41 -6.66
C TRP A 220 -19.85 -37.09 -5.34
N SER A 221 -20.52 -36.37 -4.42
CA SER A 221 -21.00 -36.95 -3.17
C SER A 221 -21.98 -38.10 -3.40
N TYR A 222 -22.93 -37.95 -4.34
CA TYR A 222 -23.83 -39.03 -4.75
C TYR A 222 -23.04 -40.25 -5.26
N LYS A 223 -22.04 -40.05 -6.12
CA LYS A 223 -21.20 -41.13 -6.66
C LYS A 223 -20.42 -41.87 -5.57
N VAL A 224 -19.87 -41.14 -4.58
CA VAL A 224 -19.15 -41.71 -3.44
C VAL A 224 -20.08 -42.53 -2.56
N VAL A 225 -21.26 -42.01 -2.22
CA VAL A 225 -22.27 -42.73 -1.43
C VAL A 225 -22.74 -43.99 -2.17
N LYS A 226 -23.00 -43.91 -3.47
CA LYS A 226 -23.37 -45.07 -4.29
C LYS A 226 -22.28 -46.13 -4.33
N LYS A 227 -21.00 -45.72 -4.45
CA LYS A 227 -19.86 -46.64 -4.39
C LYS A 227 -19.72 -47.33 -3.03
N ARG A 228 -19.93 -46.60 -1.92
CA ARG A 228 -19.91 -47.18 -0.56
C ARG A 228 -21.04 -48.19 -0.34
N LYS A 229 -22.26 -47.92 -0.82
CA LYS A 229 -23.38 -48.88 -0.75
C LYS A 229 -23.11 -50.18 -1.53
N ASN A 230 -22.52 -50.08 -2.72
CA ASN A 230 -22.14 -51.26 -3.51
C ASN A 230 -21.00 -52.08 -2.86
N ILE A 231 -20.08 -51.45 -2.13
CA ILE A 231 -19.03 -52.14 -1.37
C ILE A 231 -19.60 -52.79 -0.10
N SER A 232 -20.55 -52.13 0.58
CA SER A 232 -21.25 -52.69 1.74
C SER A 232 -22.05 -53.94 1.41
N ALA A 233 -22.71 -53.98 0.24
CA ALA A 233 -23.48 -55.14 -0.21
C ALA A 233 -22.60 -56.38 -0.52
N ARG A 234 -21.29 -56.19 -0.76
CA ARG A 234 -20.32 -57.29 -0.94
C ARG A 234 -19.72 -57.81 0.37
N ARG A 235 -19.86 -57.10 1.49
CA ARG A 235 -19.29 -57.50 2.79
C ARG A 235 -20.20 -58.42 3.64
N SER A 236 -21.47 -58.62 3.27
CA SER A 236 -22.34 -59.60 3.94
C SER A 236 -22.10 -61.07 3.57
N SER A 237 -21.15 -61.38 2.67
CA SER A 237 -20.90 -62.76 2.19
C SER A 237 -19.51 -63.33 2.51
N SER A 238 -18.69 -62.64 3.31
CA SER A 238 -17.35 -63.16 3.66
C SER A 238 -16.97 -62.72 5.08
N ASN A 239 -17.47 -63.43 6.07
CA ASN A 239 -16.90 -63.41 7.42
C ASN A 239 -15.92 -64.58 7.53
N GLU A 240 -14.61 -64.28 7.56
CA GLU A 240 -13.59 -65.17 8.12
C GLU A 240 -12.44 -64.34 8.71
N MET A 241 -11.79 -64.90 9.74
CA MET A 241 -11.09 -64.23 10.84
C MET A 241 -9.71 -63.63 10.54
N VAL A 242 -9.45 -62.49 11.22
CA VAL A 242 -8.26 -62.03 11.97
C VAL A 242 -6.85 -62.22 11.37
N GLU A 243 -6.12 -61.10 11.20
CA GLU A 243 -4.82 -60.92 11.89
C GLU A 243 -4.44 -59.43 12.04
N VAL A 244 -4.10 -59.05 13.27
CA VAL A 244 -3.51 -57.76 13.62
C VAL A 244 -2.02 -57.86 13.33
N ALA A 245 -1.52 -57.02 12.43
CA ALA A 245 -0.08 -56.79 12.25
C ALA A 245 0.19 -55.28 12.20
N VAL A 246 0.64 -54.75 13.33
CA VAL A 246 1.28 -53.43 13.42
C VAL A 246 2.78 -53.66 13.32
N GLU A 247 3.38 -53.24 12.22
CA GLU A 247 4.80 -52.90 12.03
C GLU A 247 4.94 -52.44 10.55
N LYS A 248 5.71 -51.44 10.13
CA LYS A 248 7.08 -51.12 10.54
C LYS A 248 7.61 -49.89 9.74
N ASN A 249 8.70 -49.31 10.26
CA ASN A 249 9.81 -48.67 9.53
C ASN A 249 9.68 -47.19 9.09
N ILE A 250 9.89 -46.26 10.02
CA ILE A 250 10.43 -44.92 9.66
C ILE A 250 11.94 -45.06 9.48
N LYS A 251 12.44 -44.90 8.25
CA LYS A 251 13.89 -44.81 7.97
C LYS A 251 14.33 -43.36 8.09
N LEU A 252 15.19 -43.05 9.07
CA LEU A 252 15.88 -41.78 9.15
C LEU A 252 17.04 -41.78 8.14
N PHE A 253 17.11 -40.75 7.29
CA PHE A 253 18.25 -40.50 6.40
C PHE A 253 19.04 -39.31 6.92
N ASN A 254 20.37 -39.39 6.86
CA ASN A 254 21.24 -38.27 7.22
C ASN A 254 21.33 -37.27 6.04
N SER A 255 21.67 -36.01 6.32
CA SER A 255 21.82 -34.95 5.30
C SER A 255 22.77 -35.34 4.16
N LYS A 256 23.87 -36.02 4.49
CA LYS A 256 24.86 -36.51 3.49
C LYS A 256 24.28 -37.51 2.49
N ASP A 257 23.36 -38.37 2.94
CA ASP A 257 22.71 -39.36 2.07
C ASP A 257 21.74 -38.65 1.12
N LEU A 258 21.07 -37.60 1.61
CA LEU A 258 20.14 -36.79 0.85
C LEU A 258 20.86 -35.96 -0.23
N GLU A 259 22.00 -35.35 0.11
CA GLU A 259 22.86 -34.63 -0.85
C GLU A 259 23.34 -35.54 -1.98
N LYS A 260 23.78 -36.76 -1.64
CA LYS A 260 24.23 -37.73 -2.64
C LYS A 260 23.09 -38.23 -3.55
N ALA A 261 21.90 -38.45 -2.99
CA ALA A 261 20.74 -38.92 -3.75
C ALA A 261 20.14 -37.86 -4.69
N THR A 262 20.23 -36.59 -4.28
CA THR A 262 19.72 -35.41 -5.01
C THR A 262 20.74 -34.79 -5.95
N ASP A 263 21.97 -35.33 -6.03
CA ASP A 263 23.08 -34.75 -6.80
C ASP A 263 23.34 -33.30 -6.38
N ASN A 264 23.53 -33.11 -5.07
CA ASN A 264 23.70 -31.79 -4.43
C ASN A 264 22.56 -30.81 -4.75
N PHE A 265 21.31 -31.28 -4.65
CA PHE A 265 20.09 -30.51 -4.96
C PHE A 265 20.07 -29.89 -6.37
N ASN A 266 20.51 -30.66 -7.36
CA ASN A 266 20.54 -30.23 -8.76
C ASN A 266 19.14 -29.79 -9.26
N VAL A 267 19.05 -28.56 -9.77
CA VAL A 267 17.81 -27.95 -10.28
C VAL A 267 17.17 -28.76 -11.40
N ASN A 268 17.98 -29.45 -12.21
CA ASN A 268 17.50 -30.28 -13.33
C ASN A 268 16.77 -31.56 -12.88
N ARG A 269 16.74 -31.85 -11.57
CA ARG A 269 16.01 -33.01 -11.00
C ARG A 269 14.73 -32.62 -10.28
N ILE A 270 14.38 -31.33 -10.23
CA ILE A 270 13.11 -30.87 -9.66
C ILE A 270 11.97 -31.28 -10.59
N LEU A 271 11.01 -32.03 -10.07
CA LEU A 271 9.81 -32.46 -10.80
C LEU A 271 8.67 -31.47 -10.64
N VAL A 272 8.45 -30.99 -9.41
CA VAL A 272 7.36 -30.09 -9.05
C VAL A 272 7.79 -29.20 -7.88
N LYS A 273 7.41 -27.92 -7.91
CA LYS A 273 7.56 -26.97 -6.80
C LYS A 273 6.18 -26.51 -6.36
N GLU A 274 5.87 -26.71 -5.09
CA GLU A 274 4.67 -26.19 -4.43
C GLU A 274 5.08 -25.22 -3.30
N ASP A 275 4.13 -24.39 -2.82
CA ASP A 275 4.39 -23.26 -1.91
C ASP A 275 5.19 -23.61 -0.64
N LYS A 276 5.19 -24.88 -0.21
CA LYS A 276 5.95 -25.36 0.96
C LYS A 276 6.70 -26.68 0.73
N ALA A 277 6.76 -27.18 -0.50
CA ALA A 277 7.37 -28.47 -0.80
C ALA A 277 8.08 -28.49 -2.15
N LEU A 278 9.24 -29.14 -2.21
CA LEU A 278 10.00 -29.35 -3.43
C LEU A 278 10.12 -30.85 -3.69
N PHE A 279 9.60 -31.31 -4.82
CA PHE A 279 9.67 -32.72 -5.21
C PHE A 279 10.86 -32.94 -6.15
N ILE A 280 11.90 -33.60 -5.66
CA ILE A 280 13.13 -33.88 -6.42
C ILE A 280 13.17 -35.36 -6.80
N LYS A 281 13.47 -35.67 -8.06
CA LYS A 281 13.73 -37.03 -8.52
C LYS A 281 15.04 -37.54 -7.94
N MET A 282 14.97 -38.47 -6.99
CA MET A 282 16.15 -39.11 -6.42
C MET A 282 16.72 -40.19 -7.33
N GLY A 283 18.05 -40.25 -7.44
CA GLY A 283 18.76 -41.35 -8.09
C GLY A 283 18.70 -42.63 -7.24
N LYS A 284 18.82 -43.80 -7.88
CA LYS A 284 18.87 -45.09 -7.18
C LYS A 284 20.15 -45.14 -6.33
N LEU A 285 20.02 -44.94 -5.01
CA LEU A 285 21.11 -45.18 -4.06
C LEU A 285 21.48 -46.66 -4.13
N LEU A 286 22.63 -46.97 -4.73
CA LEU A 286 23.25 -48.28 -4.63
C LEU A 286 23.43 -48.60 -3.14
N GLN A 287 22.86 -49.72 -2.71
CA GLN A 287 22.99 -50.32 -1.39
C GLN A 287 24.47 -50.33 -0.96
N LEU A 288 24.88 -49.33 -0.18
CA LEU A 288 26.12 -49.41 0.57
C LEU A 288 25.83 -50.17 1.84
N LYS A 289 26.12 -51.47 1.74
CA LYS A 289 26.23 -52.45 2.80
C LYS A 289 26.95 -51.83 4.01
N SER A 290 26.31 -51.89 5.17
CA SER A 290 26.99 -51.67 6.45
C SER A 290 28.09 -52.73 6.63
N PRO A 291 29.27 -52.33 7.12
CA PRO A 291 30.01 -53.16 8.05
C PRO A 291 30.13 -52.47 9.42
N ARG A 292 30.09 -53.33 10.42
CA ARG A 292 30.19 -53.14 11.88
C ARG A 292 31.20 -52.09 12.33
#